data_AF-K1X7I1-F1
#
_entry.id   AF-K1X7I1-F1
#
_cell.length_a   1.000
_cell.length_b   1.000
_cell.length_c   1.000
_cell.angle_alpha   90.00
_cell.angle_beta   90.00
_cell.angle_gamma   90.00
#
_symmetry.space_group_name_H-M   'P 1'
#
loop_
_entity.id
_entity.type
_entity.pdbx_description
1 polymer ?
#
loop_
_entity_poly.entity_id
_entity_poly.type
_entity_poly.pdbx_seq_one_letter_code
_entity_poly.pdbx_strand_id
1 'polypeptide(L)'
;MAFLNSVKSLTANIGSKRQKQSKGEAKGILPSLKPVALPRVSPDHVLALSDQGWTTIGLSQKSTDPLHDSFERLLNASRAFFDLPEKYKQTFKTEQGSEEGWSRVQGEKEFITLRTIGNTPDELKDAAETYWNEASVLLNETVGRVAESLDLPAEALTVFSKPCTTLGEEETATMLRLFRYEGFEGKRSEVVAESHVDLGLLSLVIGDKPGLEVRDTRANCWFPIEQSYKTPKGSLLVGRQLERLSNDRYQAGRHQVCSYPNPALSSGRSTTPRDNYRYSVVLVLRAHLPVPIDTDSLTTEITGPFSRPLKNITADDLFREIHAAHFNINTGTEEREEQKRNIIKDIHLTTKIKVQDANVGRRVRFRSGELRNYQASHGVRTSDDLVGAPDGVALGVALAFWHAWSWATGSLPMHQALSAALNRRPDSSVQQPQTCFYSTTSPFERDGAPILGRLEYPCWSSIPALLSVVPGRVPKEKLKEAPPQKQSLPA
;
A
#
# COMPACT_ATOMS: atom_id res chain seq x y z
N MET A 1 14.48 -24.57 74.67
CA MET A 1 13.40 -25.54 74.95
C MET A 1 12.62 -25.71 73.66
N ALA A 2 12.95 -26.72 72.85
CA ALA A 2 12.47 -28.12 72.91
C ALA A 2 11.22 -28.31 72.04
N PHE A 3 11.38 -28.89 70.85
CA PHE A 3 11.10 -30.31 70.47
C PHE A 3 9.64 -30.48 69.98
N LEU A 4 9.41 -30.67 68.67
CA LEU A 4 9.33 -31.95 67.93
C LEU A 4 7.98 -32.67 68.07
N ASN A 5 7.34 -32.93 66.92
CA ASN A 5 6.60 -34.14 66.53
C ASN A 5 5.96 -33.92 65.16
N SER A 6 5.79 -34.87 64.25
CA SER A 6 6.47 -36.14 63.91
C SER A 6 5.77 -36.61 62.63
N VAL A 7 6.56 -37.23 61.77
CA VAL A 7 6.25 -37.83 60.47
C VAL A 7 5.28 -39.01 60.59
N LYS A 8 4.43 -39.23 59.57
CA LYS A 8 4.26 -40.47 58.76
C LYS A 8 2.88 -40.55 58.09
N SER A 9 2.87 -40.64 56.76
CA SER A 9 2.31 -41.82 56.06
C SER A 9 2.46 -41.68 54.53
N LEU A 10 3.27 -42.57 53.96
CA LEU A 10 3.28 -42.94 52.54
C LEU A 10 2.29 -44.10 52.36
N THR A 11 1.43 -44.04 51.33
CA THR A 11 1.08 -45.22 50.52
C THR A 11 0.58 -44.80 49.13
N ALA A 12 0.91 -45.68 48.18
CA ALA A 12 0.86 -45.53 46.74
C ALA A 12 -0.55 -45.73 46.12
N ASN A 13 -0.75 -45.17 44.93
CA ASN A 13 -1.50 -45.75 43.79
C ASN A 13 -1.29 -44.83 42.57
N ILE A 14 -0.40 -45.16 41.62
CA ILE A 14 -0.65 -46.00 40.44
C ILE A 14 -1.86 -45.52 39.63
N GLY A 15 -1.56 -44.88 38.49
CA GLY A 15 -2.21 -45.22 37.23
C GLY A 15 -3.48 -44.46 36.85
N SER A 16 -3.36 -43.16 36.54
CA SER A 16 -4.25 -42.55 35.55
C SER A 16 -3.40 -41.95 34.43
N LYS A 17 -3.32 -42.70 33.32
CA LYS A 17 -2.80 -42.20 32.04
C LYS A 17 -3.72 -41.07 31.60
N ARG A 18 -3.41 -39.85 32.01
CA ARG A 18 -4.02 -38.63 31.50
C ARG A 18 -3.55 -38.49 30.06
N GLN A 19 -4.35 -39.04 29.16
CA GLN A 19 -4.27 -38.88 27.72
C GLN A 19 -4.32 -37.37 27.46
N LYS A 20 -3.13 -36.76 27.30
CA LYS A 20 -2.95 -35.35 27.00
C LYS A 20 -3.40 -35.19 25.55
N GLN A 21 -4.72 -35.12 25.36
CA GLN A 21 -5.32 -34.64 24.12
C GLN A 21 -4.72 -33.26 23.91
N SER A 22 -3.77 -33.16 22.97
CA SER A 22 -3.42 -31.90 22.36
C SER A 22 -4.68 -31.44 21.62
N LYS A 23 -5.58 -30.78 22.35
CA LYS A 23 -6.57 -29.87 21.76
C LYS A 23 -5.74 -28.96 20.86
N GLY A 24 -5.85 -29.14 19.55
CA GLY A 24 -5.39 -28.13 18.62
C GLY A 24 -6.09 -26.86 19.04
N GLU A 25 -5.35 -25.94 19.66
CA GLU A 25 -5.84 -24.60 19.94
C GLU A 25 -6.29 -24.06 18.59
N ALA A 26 -7.61 -23.95 18.42
CA ALA A 26 -8.17 -23.19 17.34
C ALA A 26 -7.46 -21.84 17.39
N LYS A 27 -6.67 -21.52 16.35
CA LYS A 27 -6.00 -20.23 16.25
C LYS A 27 -7.03 -19.18 16.61
N GLY A 28 -6.83 -18.54 17.76
CA GLY A 28 -7.82 -17.65 18.33
C GLY A 28 -8.17 -16.61 17.28
N ILE A 29 -9.43 -16.56 16.87
CA ILE A 29 -9.91 -15.50 16.00
C ILE A 29 -9.71 -14.21 16.81
N LEU A 30 -8.81 -13.34 16.34
CA LEU A 30 -8.59 -12.07 17.01
C LEU A 30 -9.87 -11.22 16.96
N PRO A 31 -10.16 -10.39 17.98
CA PRO A 31 -11.31 -9.49 17.98
C PRO A 31 -11.32 -8.56 16.75
N SER A 32 -12.49 -8.09 16.32
CA SER A 32 -12.62 -7.08 15.25
C SER A 32 -12.02 -5.73 15.67
N LEU A 33 -11.68 -4.89 14.69
CA LEU A 33 -11.26 -3.50 14.95
C LEU A 33 -12.39 -2.71 15.61
N LYS A 34 -12.06 -1.75 16.48
CA LYS A 34 -13.04 -0.79 17.01
C LYS A 34 -13.50 0.13 15.88
N PRO A 35 -14.82 0.38 15.75
CA PRO A 35 -15.32 1.31 14.76
C PRO A 35 -14.86 2.74 15.11
N VAL A 36 -14.13 3.36 14.19
CA VAL A 36 -13.67 4.75 14.31
C VAL A 36 -14.00 5.51 13.04
N ALA A 37 -14.29 6.80 13.16
CA ALA A 37 -14.39 7.67 12.00
C ALA A 37 -12.99 8.05 11.53
N LEU A 38 -12.68 7.74 10.27
CA LEU A 38 -11.43 8.19 9.65
C LEU A 38 -11.64 9.57 9.01
N PRO A 39 -10.68 10.50 9.14
CA PRO A 39 -10.82 11.84 8.60
C PRO A 39 -11.04 11.80 7.09
N ARG A 40 -12.10 12.50 6.61
CA ARG A 40 -12.46 12.61 5.18
C ARG A 40 -12.80 11.29 4.47
N VAL A 41 -12.87 10.16 5.17
CA VAL A 41 -13.31 8.87 4.59
C VAL A 41 -14.80 8.69 4.83
N SER A 42 -15.53 8.25 3.82
CA SER A 42 -16.94 7.87 4.00
C SER A 42 -17.07 6.74 5.03
N PRO A 43 -18.03 6.75 5.96
CA PRO A 43 -18.25 5.65 6.90
C PRO A 43 -18.30 4.27 6.23
N ASP A 44 -18.93 4.19 5.06
CA ASP A 44 -19.07 2.94 4.28
C ASP A 44 -17.73 2.42 3.73
N HIS A 45 -16.69 3.26 3.69
CA HIS A 45 -15.39 2.94 3.12
C HIS A 45 -14.30 2.78 4.19
N VAL A 46 -14.60 2.93 5.48
CA VAL A 46 -13.62 2.84 6.57
C VAL A 46 -12.96 1.46 6.62
N LEU A 47 -13.75 0.39 6.53
CA LEU A 47 -13.26 -0.99 6.57
C LEU A 47 -12.41 -1.36 5.35
N ALA A 48 -12.57 -0.66 4.23
CA ALA A 48 -11.73 -0.89 3.06
C ALA A 48 -10.25 -0.63 3.38
N LEU A 49 -9.95 0.36 4.23
CA LEU A 49 -8.56 0.68 4.58
C LEU A 49 -7.88 -0.48 5.33
N SER A 50 -8.57 -1.13 6.28
CA SER A 50 -8.00 -2.28 7.02
C SER A 50 -7.93 -3.54 6.17
N ASP A 51 -9.00 -3.81 5.42
CA ASP A 51 -9.19 -5.10 4.75
C ASP A 51 -8.49 -5.18 3.39
N GLN A 52 -8.46 -4.07 2.66
CA GLN A 52 -7.93 -3.98 1.30
C GLN A 52 -6.60 -3.21 1.26
N GLY A 53 -6.29 -2.46 2.33
CA GLY A 53 -5.14 -1.58 2.39
C GLY A 53 -5.30 -0.26 1.65
N TRP A 54 -6.52 0.06 1.20
CA TRP A 54 -6.80 1.31 0.52
C TRP A 54 -8.24 1.79 0.74
N THR A 55 -8.44 3.11 0.66
CA THR A 55 -9.75 3.75 0.68
C THR A 55 -9.72 5.06 -0.11
N THR A 56 -10.86 5.75 -0.19
CA THR A 56 -10.97 7.07 -0.82
C THR A 56 -11.23 8.15 0.21
N ILE A 57 -10.65 9.34 0.01
CA ILE A 57 -10.94 10.53 0.80
C ILE A 57 -11.70 11.56 -0.03
N GLY A 58 -12.63 12.25 0.62
CA GLY A 58 -13.34 13.38 0.04
C GLY A 58 -12.49 14.67 0.07
N LEU A 59 -12.46 15.36 -1.06
CA LEU A 59 -11.98 16.73 -1.16
C LEU A 59 -13.16 17.61 -1.54
N SER A 60 -13.24 18.81 -0.98
CA SER A 60 -14.29 19.78 -1.29
C SER A 60 -13.78 20.73 -2.37
N GLN A 61 -14.55 20.92 -3.45
CA GLN A 61 -14.26 21.96 -4.46
C GLN A 61 -14.51 23.39 -3.96
N LYS A 62 -15.09 23.54 -2.76
CA LYS A 62 -15.29 24.86 -2.16
C LYS A 62 -13.91 25.47 -1.90
N SER A 63 -13.74 26.77 -2.19
CA SER A 63 -12.50 27.56 -2.04
C SER A 63 -12.06 27.77 -0.58
N THR A 64 -12.38 26.81 0.28
CA THR A 64 -12.19 26.81 1.72
C THR A 64 -11.61 25.48 2.18
N ASP A 65 -11.30 24.54 1.27
CA ASP A 65 -10.66 23.27 1.62
C ASP A 65 -9.15 23.39 1.43
N PRO A 66 -8.38 23.62 2.51
CA PRO A 66 -6.96 23.95 2.40
C PRO A 66 -6.15 22.83 1.75
N LEU A 67 -6.56 21.57 1.93
CA LEU A 67 -5.90 20.42 1.30
C LEU A 67 -6.11 20.40 -0.20
N HIS A 68 -7.33 20.69 -0.67
CA HIS A 68 -7.62 20.77 -2.10
C HIS A 68 -6.92 21.97 -2.75
N ASP A 69 -6.98 23.14 -2.10
CA ASP A 69 -6.38 24.36 -2.63
C ASP A 69 -4.85 24.27 -2.69
N SER A 70 -4.21 23.69 -1.66
CA SER A 70 -2.77 23.43 -1.67
C SER A 70 -2.36 22.39 -2.70
N PHE A 71 -3.17 21.34 -2.90
CA PHE A 71 -2.97 20.35 -3.96
C PHE A 71 -2.99 21.01 -5.35
N GLU A 72 -4.00 21.82 -5.66
CA GLU A 72 -4.10 22.49 -6.97
C GLU A 72 -2.92 23.44 -7.23
N ARG A 73 -2.48 24.18 -6.19
CA ARG A 73 -1.27 25.02 -6.26
C ARG A 73 -0.03 24.19 -6.56
N LEU A 74 0.18 23.09 -5.83
CA LEU A 74 1.34 22.21 -6.02
C LEU A 74 1.30 21.50 -7.37
N LEU A 75 0.13 21.06 -7.83
CA LEU A 75 -0.05 20.42 -9.14
C LEU A 75 0.34 21.38 -10.27
N ASN A 76 -0.06 22.65 -10.16
CA ASN A 76 0.30 23.67 -11.15
C ASN A 76 1.80 24.02 -11.11
N ALA A 77 2.39 24.14 -9.92
CA ALA A 77 3.82 24.33 -9.74
C ALA A 77 4.63 23.15 -10.31
N SER A 78 4.18 21.92 -10.05
CA SER A 78 4.73 20.67 -10.60
C SER A 78 4.74 20.66 -12.12
N ARG A 79 3.62 21.03 -12.76
CA ARG A 79 3.54 21.15 -14.23
C ARG A 79 4.56 22.16 -14.76
N ALA A 80 4.65 23.34 -14.11
CA ALA A 80 5.62 24.36 -14.50
C ALA A 80 7.07 23.86 -14.37
N PHE A 81 7.40 23.19 -13.27
CA PHE A 81 8.70 22.57 -13.06
C PHE A 81 9.03 21.55 -14.16
N PHE A 82 8.11 20.65 -14.49
CA PHE A 82 8.34 19.62 -15.51
C PHE A 82 8.51 20.18 -16.94
N ASP A 83 8.00 21.37 -17.21
CA ASP A 83 8.18 22.10 -18.47
C ASP A 83 9.54 22.80 -18.57
N LEU A 84 10.31 22.90 -17.47
CA LEU A 84 11.65 23.49 -17.48
C LEU A 84 12.66 22.61 -18.26
N PRO A 85 13.76 23.19 -18.76
CA PRO A 85 14.79 22.47 -19.48
C PRO A 85 15.36 21.32 -18.66
N GLU A 86 15.60 20.17 -19.29
CA GLU A 86 16.16 18.99 -18.61
C GLU A 86 17.50 19.29 -17.93
N LYS A 87 18.35 20.14 -18.53
CA LYS A 87 19.62 20.58 -17.93
C LYS A 87 19.45 21.23 -16.57
N TYR A 88 18.37 22.00 -16.36
CA TYR A 88 18.05 22.58 -15.06
C TYR A 88 17.59 21.48 -14.09
N LYS A 89 16.64 20.64 -14.49
CA LYS A 89 16.12 19.56 -13.63
C LYS A 89 17.21 18.57 -13.19
N GLN A 90 18.22 18.34 -14.02
CA GLN A 90 19.37 17.49 -13.70
C GLN A 90 20.21 18.02 -12.51
N THR A 91 20.15 19.31 -12.18
CA THR A 91 20.86 19.86 -11.00
C THR A 91 20.28 19.37 -9.68
N PHE A 92 19.05 18.82 -9.70
CA PHE A 92 18.39 18.25 -8.53
C PHE A 92 18.58 16.72 -8.44
N LYS A 93 19.44 16.11 -9.25
CA LYS A 93 19.79 14.70 -9.06
C LYS A 93 20.63 14.56 -7.79
N THR A 94 20.34 13.53 -7.00
CA THR A 94 21.13 13.21 -5.80
C THR A 94 21.72 11.80 -5.89
N GLU A 95 22.69 11.51 -5.03
CA GLU A 95 23.23 10.15 -4.86
C GLU A 95 22.22 9.19 -4.21
N GLN A 96 21.15 9.71 -3.59
CA GLN A 96 20.05 8.91 -3.02
C GLN A 96 19.08 8.37 -4.09
N GLY A 97 19.37 8.62 -5.38
CA GLY A 97 18.60 8.10 -6.50
C GLY A 97 17.15 8.59 -6.49
N SER A 98 16.19 7.68 -6.46
CA SER A 98 14.76 8.03 -6.45
C SER A 98 14.21 8.41 -5.06
N GLU A 99 15.00 8.23 -3.99
CA GLU A 99 14.57 8.59 -2.64
C GLU A 99 14.66 10.10 -2.40
N GLU A 100 15.49 10.83 -3.14
CA GLU A 100 15.51 12.29 -3.11
C GLU A 100 15.99 12.88 -4.45
N GLY A 101 15.35 13.97 -4.89
CA GLY A 101 15.73 14.69 -6.09
C GLY A 101 15.02 14.22 -7.35
N TRP A 102 15.48 14.74 -8.49
CA TRP A 102 14.89 14.52 -9.81
C TRP A 102 15.33 13.20 -10.43
N SER A 103 14.41 12.50 -11.08
CA SER A 103 14.64 11.22 -11.75
C SER A 103 13.73 11.05 -12.96
N ARG A 104 14.18 10.23 -13.91
CA ARG A 104 13.43 9.92 -15.14
C ARG A 104 13.62 8.46 -15.52
N VAL A 105 12.52 7.79 -15.80
CA VAL A 105 12.46 6.46 -16.41
C VAL A 105 11.86 6.63 -17.79
N GLN A 106 12.70 6.52 -18.82
CA GLN A 106 12.32 6.75 -20.20
C GLN A 106 11.13 5.86 -20.62
N GLY A 107 10.11 6.44 -21.23
CA GLY A 107 8.91 5.71 -21.65
C GLY A 107 7.86 5.52 -20.56
N GLU A 108 8.20 5.72 -19.28
CA GLU A 108 7.28 5.53 -18.16
C GLU A 108 6.90 6.87 -17.53
N LYS A 109 7.89 7.56 -16.95
CA LYS A 109 7.66 8.66 -16.02
C LYS A 109 8.87 9.54 -15.81
N GLU A 110 8.60 10.78 -15.47
CA GLU A 110 9.53 11.74 -14.89
C GLU A 110 9.00 12.18 -13.53
N PHE A 111 9.86 12.30 -12.53
CA PHE A 111 9.42 12.67 -11.19
C PHE A 111 10.51 13.38 -10.39
N ILE A 112 10.09 14.05 -9.32
CA ILE A 112 10.98 14.60 -8.30
C ILE A 112 10.49 14.18 -6.93
N THR A 113 11.42 13.72 -6.07
CA THR A 113 11.15 13.38 -4.67
C THR A 113 11.71 14.46 -3.77
N LEU A 114 10.86 15.05 -2.92
CA LEU A 114 11.21 16.10 -1.97
C LEU A 114 11.22 15.53 -0.55
N ARG A 115 12.31 15.77 0.17
CA ARG A 115 12.49 15.38 1.58
C ARG A 115 13.05 16.52 2.45
N THR A 116 13.62 17.53 1.83
CA THR A 116 14.13 18.74 2.48
C THR A 116 13.69 19.97 1.69
N ILE A 117 13.50 21.09 2.38
CA ILE A 117 13.21 22.37 1.72
C ILE A 117 14.43 22.89 0.95
N GLY A 118 15.65 22.63 1.46
CA GLY A 118 16.90 23.06 0.85
C GLY A 118 17.17 22.45 -0.53
N ASN A 119 16.73 21.21 -0.77
CA ASN A 119 16.84 20.52 -2.06
C ASN A 119 15.57 20.62 -2.92
N THR A 120 14.59 21.43 -2.51
CA THR A 120 13.36 21.68 -3.28
C THR A 120 13.60 22.80 -4.30
N PRO A 121 13.27 22.62 -5.59
CA PRO A 121 13.33 23.69 -6.60
C PRO A 121 12.54 24.93 -6.17
N ASP A 122 13.05 26.13 -6.46
CA ASP A 122 12.44 27.39 -6.04
C ASP A 122 10.99 27.53 -6.51
N GLU A 123 10.66 27.01 -7.69
CA GLU A 123 9.30 27.03 -8.25
C GLU A 123 8.32 26.13 -7.48
N LEU A 124 8.83 25.20 -6.67
CA LEU A 124 8.05 24.23 -5.90
C LEU A 124 7.96 24.56 -4.41
N LYS A 125 8.94 25.29 -3.83
CA LYS A 125 9.11 25.47 -2.37
C LYS A 125 7.81 25.81 -1.64
N ASP A 126 7.22 26.97 -1.93
CA ASP A 126 6.03 27.45 -1.22
C ASP A 126 4.84 26.49 -1.37
N ALA A 127 4.63 25.95 -2.56
CA ALA A 127 3.51 25.06 -2.84
C ALA A 127 3.70 23.68 -2.20
N ALA A 128 4.92 23.16 -2.21
CA ALA A 128 5.30 21.89 -1.60
C ALA A 128 5.19 21.95 -0.09
N GLU A 129 5.72 23.00 0.55
CA GLU A 129 5.62 23.21 1.99
C GLU A 129 4.16 23.33 2.44
N THR A 130 3.36 24.14 1.74
CA THR A 130 1.93 24.31 2.07
C THR A 130 1.19 22.97 1.99
N TYR A 131 1.32 22.25 0.87
CA TYR A 131 0.65 20.95 0.69
C TYR A 131 1.15 19.90 1.69
N TRP A 132 2.46 19.88 1.96
CA TRP A 132 3.05 18.96 2.93
C TRP A 132 2.41 19.12 4.30
N ASN A 133 2.27 20.35 4.78
CA ASN A 133 1.68 20.63 6.09
C ASN A 133 0.22 20.15 6.16
N GLU A 134 -0.61 20.50 5.16
CA GLU A 134 -2.03 20.10 5.12
C GLU A 134 -2.20 18.58 5.02
N ALA A 135 -1.46 17.94 4.10
CA ALA A 135 -1.55 16.50 3.89
C ALA A 135 -0.95 15.71 5.07
N SER A 136 0.14 16.18 5.69
CA SER A 136 0.75 15.51 6.85
C SER A 136 -0.14 15.58 8.09
N VAL A 137 -0.85 16.69 8.31
CA VAL A 137 -1.86 16.79 9.38
C VAL A 137 -2.94 15.73 9.19
N LEU A 138 -3.51 15.63 7.98
CA LEU A 138 -4.52 14.62 7.67
C LEU A 138 -4.01 13.20 7.89
N LEU A 139 -2.82 12.88 7.37
CA LEU A 139 -2.26 11.53 7.49
C LEU A 139 -1.92 11.19 8.95
N ASN A 140 -1.37 12.13 9.72
CA ASN A 140 -1.07 11.92 11.13
C ASN A 140 -2.34 11.74 11.98
N GLU A 141 -3.40 12.53 11.72
CA GLU A 141 -4.70 12.33 12.36
C GLU A 141 -5.27 10.93 12.04
N THR A 142 -5.15 10.51 10.76
CA THR A 142 -5.58 9.18 10.33
C THR A 142 -4.81 8.06 11.03
N VAL A 143 -3.49 8.19 11.19
CA VAL A 143 -2.67 7.24 11.98
C VAL A 143 -3.15 7.17 13.44
N GLY A 144 -3.51 8.31 14.04
CA GLY A 144 -4.08 8.36 15.39
C GLY A 144 -5.39 7.57 15.49
N ARG A 145 -6.30 7.75 14.51
CA ARG A 145 -7.55 6.97 14.44
C ARG A 145 -7.31 5.49 14.22
N VAL A 146 -6.30 5.12 13.43
CA VAL A 146 -5.90 3.72 13.26
C VAL A 146 -5.47 3.13 14.61
N ALA A 147 -4.68 3.84 15.42
CA ALA A 147 -4.30 3.38 16.76
C ALA A 147 -5.53 3.17 17.65
N GLU A 148 -6.47 4.12 17.69
CA GLU A 148 -7.73 3.99 18.44
C GLU A 148 -8.55 2.75 18.02
N SER A 149 -8.58 2.44 16.72
CA SER A 149 -9.25 1.25 16.19
C SER A 149 -8.63 -0.07 16.69
N LEU A 150 -7.34 -0.04 17.06
CA LEU A 150 -6.56 -1.16 17.58
C LEU A 150 -6.58 -1.25 19.11
N ASP A 151 -7.40 -0.43 19.76
CA ASP A 151 -7.43 -0.25 21.23
C ASP A 151 -6.12 0.28 21.82
N LEU A 152 -5.45 1.15 21.06
CA LEU A 152 -4.26 1.86 21.49
C LEU A 152 -4.59 3.36 21.65
N PRO A 153 -3.86 4.09 22.52
CA PRO A 153 -3.92 5.55 22.49
C PRO A 153 -3.39 6.09 21.14
N ALA A 154 -3.91 7.22 20.67
CA ALA A 154 -3.53 7.82 19.38
C ALA A 154 -2.01 8.04 19.25
N GLU A 155 -1.36 8.37 20.37
CA GLU A 155 0.08 8.62 20.48
C GLU A 155 0.93 7.37 20.21
N ALA A 156 0.37 6.16 20.41
CA ALA A 156 1.10 4.91 20.23
C ALA A 156 1.62 4.72 18.80
N LEU A 157 0.91 5.24 17.79
CA LEU A 157 1.36 5.22 16.40
C LEU A 157 1.78 6.59 15.89
N THR A 158 1.17 7.69 16.35
CA THR A 158 1.53 9.03 15.85
C THR A 158 2.91 9.51 16.31
N VAL A 159 3.48 8.91 17.37
CA VAL A 159 4.88 9.15 17.76
C VAL A 159 5.87 8.87 16.62
N PHE A 160 5.55 7.91 15.75
CA PHE A 160 6.40 7.57 14.61
C PHE A 160 6.34 8.63 13.51
N SER A 161 5.19 9.26 13.26
CA SER A 161 5.03 10.21 12.15
C SER A 161 5.24 11.67 12.53
N LYS A 162 4.98 12.05 13.79
CA LYS A 162 4.97 13.45 14.24
C LYS A 162 6.22 14.24 13.86
N PRO A 163 7.47 13.73 14.01
CA PRO A 163 8.68 14.46 13.62
C PRO A 163 8.79 14.74 12.11
N CYS A 164 8.02 14.03 11.30
CA CYS A 164 8.07 14.10 9.84
C CYS A 164 6.94 14.95 9.23
N THR A 165 6.15 15.64 10.05
CA THR A 165 4.94 16.38 9.60
C THR A 165 5.21 17.74 8.98
N THR A 166 6.47 18.19 8.98
CA THR A 166 6.91 19.47 8.40
C THR A 166 8.01 19.23 7.36
N LEU A 167 7.95 19.96 6.25
CA LEU A 167 9.04 20.00 5.27
C LEU A 167 10.06 21.05 5.71
N GLY A 168 11.11 20.61 6.40
CA GLY A 168 12.15 21.49 6.94
C GLY A 168 13.50 21.36 6.24
N GLU A 169 14.52 21.98 6.83
CA GLU A 169 15.92 21.84 6.41
C GLU A 169 16.49 20.45 6.73
N GLU A 170 16.00 19.82 7.80
CA GLU A 170 16.43 18.48 8.21
C GLU A 170 15.77 17.41 7.33
N GLU A 171 16.57 16.43 6.93
CA GLU A 171 16.10 15.28 6.17
C GLU A 171 15.09 14.47 6.98
N THR A 172 13.89 14.31 6.43
CA THR A 172 12.82 13.49 7.02
C THR A 172 12.61 12.20 6.23
N ALA A 173 12.16 11.12 6.90
CA ALA A 173 11.82 9.86 6.24
C ALA A 173 10.59 10.00 5.32
N THR A 174 9.67 10.89 5.68
CA THR A 174 8.49 11.20 4.85
C THR A 174 8.95 11.85 3.57
N MET A 175 8.20 11.65 2.49
CA MET A 175 8.56 12.18 1.18
C MET A 175 7.34 12.62 0.40
N LEU A 176 7.55 13.67 -0.41
CA LEU A 176 6.58 14.16 -1.38
C LEU A 176 7.11 13.88 -2.77
N ARG A 177 6.39 13.06 -3.54
CA ARG A 177 6.72 12.74 -4.92
C ARG A 177 5.75 13.42 -5.86
N LEU A 178 6.32 14.14 -6.82
CA LEU A 178 5.58 14.75 -7.92
C LEU A 178 5.90 13.95 -9.16
N PHE A 179 4.88 13.43 -9.84
CA PHE A 179 5.03 12.61 -11.03
C PHE A 179 4.44 13.29 -12.27
N ARG A 180 5.12 13.12 -13.39
CA ARG A 180 4.63 13.28 -14.76
C ARG A 180 4.77 11.94 -15.49
N TYR A 181 3.67 11.22 -15.64
CA TYR A 181 3.63 9.98 -16.42
C TYR A 181 3.46 10.29 -17.90
N GLU A 182 4.25 9.62 -18.73
CA GLU A 182 4.16 9.74 -20.18
C GLU A 182 2.80 9.21 -20.68
N GLY A 183 2.20 9.93 -21.63
CA GLY A 183 0.95 9.52 -22.23
C GLY A 183 1.12 8.35 -23.17
N PHE A 184 0.17 7.43 -23.18
CA PHE A 184 0.14 6.36 -24.15
C PHE A 184 -0.71 6.72 -25.37
N GLU A 185 -0.10 6.71 -26.56
CA GLU A 185 -0.79 6.96 -27.83
C GLU A 185 -1.53 5.73 -28.39
N GLY A 186 -1.36 4.56 -27.76
CA GLY A 186 -1.98 3.33 -28.24
C GLY A 186 -3.43 3.14 -27.81
N LYS A 187 -4.08 2.14 -28.42
CA LYS A 187 -5.51 1.82 -28.22
C LYS A 187 -5.80 1.03 -26.94
N ARG A 188 -4.77 0.64 -26.18
CA ARG A 188 -4.88 -0.23 -25.00
C ARG A 188 -4.32 0.48 -23.79
N SER A 189 -4.79 0.13 -22.61
CA SER A 189 -4.16 0.58 -21.37
C SER A 189 -2.78 -0.05 -21.23
N GLU A 190 -1.82 0.71 -20.72
CA GLU A 190 -0.45 0.23 -20.44
C GLU A 190 -0.07 0.54 -18.99
N VAL A 191 0.63 -0.39 -18.34
CA VAL A 191 1.15 -0.20 -16.99
C VAL A 191 2.42 0.65 -17.06
N VAL A 192 2.35 1.87 -16.54
CA VAL A 192 3.46 2.85 -16.51
C VAL A 192 4.17 2.91 -15.15
N ALA A 193 3.60 2.25 -14.13
CA ALA A 193 4.31 1.89 -12.92
C ALA A 193 3.82 0.52 -12.45
N GLU A 194 4.75 -0.43 -12.32
CA GLU A 194 4.46 -1.80 -11.92
C GLU A 194 3.79 -1.91 -10.55
N SER A 195 3.16 -3.06 -10.31
CA SER A 195 2.56 -3.38 -9.03
C SER A 195 3.56 -3.31 -7.88
N HIS A 196 3.23 -2.52 -6.86
CA HIS A 196 4.01 -2.41 -5.64
C HIS A 196 3.15 -2.03 -4.43
N VAL A 197 3.80 -1.89 -3.29
CA VAL A 197 3.25 -1.44 -2.02
C VAL A 197 4.22 -0.40 -1.48
N ASP A 198 3.71 0.70 -0.95
CA ASP A 198 4.56 1.72 -0.35
C ASP A 198 5.17 1.25 0.97
N LEU A 199 6.39 1.71 1.26
CA LEU A 199 7.13 1.22 2.41
C LEU A 199 6.70 1.89 3.73
N GLY A 200 6.06 3.06 3.67
CA GLY A 200 5.75 3.91 4.82
C GLY A 200 4.59 3.45 5.71
N LEU A 201 4.02 4.40 6.45
CA LEU A 201 2.81 4.22 7.26
C LEU A 201 1.56 4.37 6.39
N LEU A 202 1.40 5.51 5.75
CA LEU A 202 0.28 5.84 4.87
C LEU A 202 0.76 6.63 3.66
N SER A 203 0.05 6.50 2.55
CA SER A 203 0.25 7.30 1.34
C SER A 203 -1.03 8.01 0.93
N LEU A 204 -0.95 9.32 0.70
CA LEU A 204 -2.00 10.10 0.05
C LEU A 204 -1.64 10.32 -1.42
N VAL A 205 -2.47 9.80 -2.32
CA VAL A 205 -2.30 9.91 -3.78
C VAL A 205 -3.44 10.72 -4.36
N ILE A 206 -3.11 11.80 -5.09
CA ILE A 206 -4.07 12.61 -5.83
C ILE A 206 -3.53 12.83 -7.26
N GLY A 207 -4.26 12.34 -8.25
CA GLY A 207 -3.96 12.51 -9.67
C GLY A 207 -4.89 13.50 -10.36
N ASP A 208 -4.42 14.14 -11.43
CA ASP A 208 -5.24 15.05 -12.25
C ASP A 208 -6.13 14.31 -13.27
N LYS A 209 -5.73 13.10 -13.64
CA LYS A 209 -6.46 12.18 -14.53
C LYS A 209 -6.43 10.77 -13.94
N PRO A 210 -7.42 9.92 -14.24
CA PRO A 210 -7.37 8.53 -13.84
C PRO A 210 -6.14 7.81 -14.36
N GLY A 211 -5.52 7.02 -13.49
CA GLY A 211 -4.42 6.12 -13.81
C GLY A 211 -4.04 5.20 -12.64
N LEU A 212 -4.34 5.56 -11.40
CA LEU A 212 -4.12 4.69 -10.25
C LEU A 212 -5.08 3.49 -10.28
N GLU A 213 -4.52 2.29 -10.16
CA GLU A 213 -5.26 1.06 -9.91
C GLU A 213 -4.81 0.45 -8.58
N VAL A 214 -5.75 -0.09 -7.83
CA VAL A 214 -5.52 -0.74 -6.52
C VAL A 214 -5.95 -2.19 -6.58
N ARG A 215 -5.34 -3.04 -5.76
CA ARG A 215 -5.68 -4.46 -5.70
C ARG A 215 -6.95 -4.63 -4.87
N ASP A 216 -8.02 -5.15 -5.48
CA ASP A 216 -9.13 -5.72 -4.71
C ASP A 216 -8.74 -7.16 -4.34
N THR A 217 -8.45 -7.39 -3.06
CA THR A 217 -8.03 -8.68 -2.52
C THR A 217 -9.18 -9.69 -2.49
N ARG A 218 -10.42 -9.22 -2.38
CA ARG A 218 -11.62 -10.07 -2.36
C ARG A 218 -11.96 -10.57 -3.75
N ALA A 219 -11.96 -9.67 -4.74
CA ALA A 219 -12.22 -10.02 -6.14
C ALA A 219 -10.97 -10.55 -6.87
N ASN A 220 -9.80 -10.41 -6.26
CA ASN A 220 -8.50 -10.78 -6.83
C ASN A 220 -8.26 -10.13 -8.21
N CYS A 221 -8.66 -8.86 -8.36
CA CYS A 221 -8.55 -8.08 -9.60
C CYS A 221 -7.94 -6.68 -9.35
N TRP A 222 -7.54 -6.01 -10.42
CA TRP A 222 -7.15 -4.60 -10.39
C TRP A 222 -8.38 -3.73 -10.50
N PHE A 223 -8.55 -2.81 -9.56
CA PHE A 223 -9.67 -1.89 -9.49
C PHE A 223 -9.22 -0.48 -9.89
N PRO A 224 -9.78 0.12 -10.95
CA PRO A 224 -9.42 1.47 -11.41
C PRO A 224 -10.05 2.53 -10.50
N ILE A 225 -9.46 2.73 -9.32
CA ILE A 225 -10.05 3.53 -8.24
C ILE A 225 -10.39 4.96 -8.69
N GLU A 226 -9.53 5.60 -9.47
CA GLU A 226 -9.75 6.97 -9.95
C GLU A 226 -10.84 7.08 -11.03
N GLN A 227 -11.22 5.97 -11.69
CA GLN A 227 -12.37 5.94 -12.61
C GLN A 227 -13.69 5.72 -11.87
N SER A 228 -13.64 5.29 -10.60
CA SER A 228 -14.83 4.97 -9.80
C SER A 228 -15.48 6.18 -9.15
N TYR A 229 -14.86 7.37 -9.22
CA TYR A 229 -15.36 8.58 -8.60
C TYR A 229 -15.20 9.82 -9.49
N LYS A 230 -15.99 10.85 -9.18
CA LYS A 230 -15.79 12.20 -9.72
C LYS A 230 -14.77 12.95 -8.87
N THR A 231 -13.87 13.68 -9.52
CA THR A 231 -12.88 14.55 -8.85
C THR A 231 -13.56 15.78 -8.24
N PRO A 232 -13.00 16.35 -7.15
CA PRO A 232 -11.75 16.00 -6.51
C PRO A 232 -11.94 14.94 -5.40
N LYS A 233 -11.13 13.89 -5.46
CA LYS A 233 -10.96 12.92 -4.37
C LYS A 233 -9.52 12.43 -4.39
N GLY A 234 -9.04 12.00 -3.23
CA GLY A 234 -7.75 11.33 -3.09
C GLY A 234 -7.93 9.84 -2.79
N SER A 235 -6.88 9.08 -3.03
CA SER A 235 -6.75 7.70 -2.57
C SER A 235 -5.80 7.65 -1.38
N LEU A 236 -6.20 6.94 -0.33
CA LEU A 236 -5.39 6.71 0.86
C LEU A 236 -4.98 5.23 0.89
N LEU A 237 -3.68 4.96 1.02
CA LEU A 237 -3.14 3.60 1.02
C LEU A 237 -2.34 3.33 2.30
N VAL A 238 -2.41 2.11 2.81
CA VAL A 238 -1.59 1.61 3.92
C VAL A 238 -0.24 1.17 3.38
N GLY A 239 0.84 1.58 4.04
CA GLY A 239 2.19 1.11 3.71
C GLY A 239 2.67 -0.02 4.62
N ARG A 240 3.84 -0.58 4.27
CA ARG A 240 4.44 -1.72 4.97
C ARG A 240 4.78 -1.44 6.43
N GLN A 241 5.25 -0.25 6.80
CA GLN A 241 5.52 0.06 8.21
C GLN A 241 4.24 -0.04 9.05
N LEU A 242 3.11 0.49 8.58
CA LEU A 242 1.85 0.41 9.34
C LEU A 242 1.30 -1.02 9.39
N GLU A 243 1.42 -1.79 8.31
CA GLU A 243 1.08 -3.22 8.32
C GLU A 243 1.86 -3.96 9.42
N ARG A 244 3.18 -3.72 9.51
CA ARG A 244 4.03 -4.35 10.54
C ARG A 244 3.70 -3.85 11.95
N LEU A 245 3.50 -2.55 12.14
CA LEU A 245 3.22 -1.95 13.45
C LEU A 245 1.80 -2.24 13.95
N SER A 246 0.87 -2.60 13.05
CA SER A 246 -0.48 -3.02 13.40
C SER A 246 -0.61 -4.54 13.58
N ASN A 247 0.46 -5.33 13.48
CA ASN A 247 0.43 -6.80 13.47
C ASN A 247 -0.48 -7.37 12.37
N ASP A 248 -0.33 -6.86 11.14
CA ASP A 248 -1.09 -7.24 9.94
C ASP A 248 -2.61 -6.97 10.05
N ARG A 249 -3.03 -6.14 11.01
CA ARG A 249 -4.43 -5.73 11.20
C ARG A 249 -4.88 -4.69 10.16
N TYR A 250 -3.94 -3.94 9.60
CA TYR A 250 -4.11 -3.09 8.43
C TYR A 250 -3.21 -3.62 7.31
N GLN A 251 -3.79 -4.21 6.27
CA GLN A 251 -3.02 -4.78 5.17
C GLN A 251 -2.40 -3.67 4.32
N ALA A 252 -1.19 -3.88 3.81
CA ALA A 252 -0.57 -2.87 2.96
C ALA A 252 -1.21 -2.85 1.54
N GLY A 253 -1.58 -1.65 1.09
CA GLY A 253 -2.32 -1.42 -0.15
C GLY A 253 -1.47 -1.63 -1.39
N ARG A 254 -1.68 -2.74 -2.08
CA ARG A 254 -1.03 -3.00 -3.38
C ARG A 254 -1.68 -2.15 -4.46
N HIS A 255 -0.87 -1.45 -5.24
CA HIS A 255 -1.32 -0.56 -6.29
C HIS A 255 -0.38 -0.60 -7.50
N GLN A 256 -0.84 -0.06 -8.62
CA GLN A 256 -0.08 0.16 -9.85
C GLN A 256 -0.59 1.42 -10.56
N VAL A 257 0.14 1.91 -11.56
CA VAL A 257 -0.32 3.05 -12.39
C VAL A 257 -0.42 2.61 -13.84
N CYS A 258 -1.57 2.87 -14.42
CA CYS A 258 -1.89 2.62 -15.82
C CYS A 258 -2.09 3.94 -16.56
N SER A 259 -1.58 4.03 -17.78
CA SER A 259 -2.00 5.02 -18.76
C SER A 259 -3.22 4.48 -19.50
N TYR A 260 -4.33 5.22 -19.49
CA TYR A 260 -5.52 4.88 -20.25
C TYR A 260 -5.55 5.60 -21.60
N PRO A 261 -6.12 4.98 -22.66
CA PRO A 261 -6.28 5.64 -23.94
C PRO A 261 -7.07 6.94 -23.80
N ASN A 262 -6.56 8.04 -24.34
CA ASN A 262 -7.27 9.30 -24.36
C ASN A 262 -8.32 9.29 -25.49
N PRO A 263 -9.64 9.35 -25.19
CA PRO A 263 -10.68 9.35 -26.23
C PRO A 263 -10.56 10.57 -27.17
N ALA A 264 -10.03 11.70 -26.68
CA ALA A 264 -9.87 12.92 -27.47
C ALA A 264 -8.84 12.73 -28.60
N LEU A 265 -7.72 12.04 -28.33
CA LEU A 265 -6.71 11.68 -29.35
C LEU A 265 -7.32 10.78 -30.42
N SER A 266 -8.17 9.84 -30.01
CA SER A 266 -8.86 8.92 -30.96
C SER A 266 -9.85 9.65 -31.88
N SER A 267 -10.31 10.85 -31.48
CA SER A 267 -11.26 11.66 -32.26
C SER A 267 -10.61 12.63 -33.25
N GLY A 268 -9.28 12.67 -33.35
CA GLY A 268 -8.55 13.60 -34.23
C GLY A 268 -8.66 15.07 -33.80
N ARG A 269 -9.13 15.36 -32.59
CA ARG A 269 -9.10 16.71 -32.02
C ARG A 269 -7.64 17.11 -31.76
N SER A 270 -7.31 18.36 -32.10
CA SER A 270 -6.02 18.94 -31.74
C SER A 270 -5.86 18.90 -30.23
N THR A 271 -4.90 18.11 -29.77
CA THR A 271 -4.45 18.07 -28.38
C THR A 271 -3.20 18.91 -28.26
N THR A 272 -3.04 19.56 -27.11
CA THR A 272 -1.75 20.12 -26.73
C THR A 272 -0.84 18.97 -26.24
N PRO A 273 0.49 19.08 -26.36
CA PRO A 273 1.40 18.08 -25.79
C PRO A 273 1.15 17.81 -24.29
N ARG A 274 0.61 18.80 -23.55
CA ARG A 274 0.25 18.67 -22.14
C ARG A 274 -0.93 17.71 -21.90
N ASP A 275 -1.81 17.54 -22.88
CA ASP A 275 -2.98 16.66 -22.75
C ASP A 275 -2.59 15.18 -22.71
N ASN A 276 -1.37 14.85 -23.13
CA ASN A 276 -0.86 13.48 -23.12
C ASN A 276 -0.37 13.07 -21.73
N TYR A 277 0.04 13.99 -20.85
CA TYR A 277 0.58 13.62 -19.55
C TYR A 277 -0.51 13.40 -18.49
N ARG A 278 -0.24 12.49 -17.56
CA ARG A 278 -0.92 12.40 -16.25
C ARG A 278 0.02 12.93 -15.17
N TYR A 279 -0.47 13.82 -14.34
CA TYR A 279 0.26 14.35 -13.19
C TYR A 279 -0.29 13.77 -11.90
N SER A 280 0.59 13.48 -10.95
CA SER A 280 0.20 12.95 -9.64
C SER A 280 1.05 13.56 -8.55
N VAL A 281 0.41 13.86 -7.42
CA VAL A 281 1.06 14.23 -6.17
C VAL A 281 0.89 13.08 -5.19
N VAL A 282 1.99 12.63 -4.60
CA VAL A 282 2.01 11.53 -3.64
C VAL A 282 2.78 11.96 -2.40
N LEU A 283 2.11 12.02 -1.25
CA LEU A 283 2.79 12.17 0.05
C LEU A 283 2.82 10.81 0.73
N VAL A 284 4.02 10.29 1.00
CA VAL A 284 4.23 9.03 1.72
C VAL A 284 4.70 9.35 3.14
N LEU A 285 3.78 9.27 4.10
CA LEU A 285 4.09 9.43 5.52
C LEU A 285 4.87 8.21 5.99
N ARG A 286 6.11 8.39 6.43
CA ARG A 286 6.96 7.33 6.99
C ARG A 286 7.21 7.56 8.48
N ALA A 287 7.55 6.48 9.18
CA ALA A 287 8.05 6.58 10.53
C ALA A 287 9.41 7.29 10.56
N HIS A 288 9.59 8.22 11.49
CA HIS A 288 10.82 8.95 11.74
C HIS A 288 11.90 7.97 12.19
N LEU A 289 12.97 7.91 11.42
CA LEU A 289 14.00 6.86 11.47
C LEU A 289 14.52 6.53 12.89
N PRO A 290 14.91 7.50 13.73
CA PRO A 290 15.50 7.18 15.03
C PRO A 290 14.50 6.77 16.12
N VAL A 291 13.18 6.78 15.85
CA VAL A 291 12.18 6.45 16.88
C VAL A 291 12.27 4.96 17.23
N PRO A 292 12.48 4.59 18.51
CA PRO A 292 12.51 3.20 18.93
C PRO A 292 11.13 2.54 18.80
N ILE A 293 11.12 1.25 18.43
CA ILE A 293 9.92 0.44 18.34
C ILE A 293 9.92 -0.61 19.44
N ASP A 294 8.81 -0.70 20.17
CA ASP A 294 8.52 -1.78 21.11
C ASP A 294 7.11 -2.32 20.86
N THR A 295 7.01 -3.50 20.24
CA THR A 295 5.72 -4.11 19.94
C THR A 295 4.97 -4.60 21.17
N ASP A 296 5.61 -4.75 22.33
CA ASP A 296 4.89 -5.07 23.57
C ASP A 296 3.94 -3.92 23.92
N SER A 297 4.37 -2.67 23.72
CA SER A 297 3.54 -1.47 23.91
C SER A 297 2.41 -1.33 22.88
N LEU A 298 2.52 -2.03 21.75
CA LEU A 298 1.51 -2.08 20.69
C LEU A 298 0.62 -3.32 20.79
N THR A 299 0.85 -4.19 21.77
CA THR A 299 0.10 -5.44 21.95
C THR A 299 -1.17 -5.20 22.76
N THR A 300 -2.32 -5.36 22.13
CA THR A 300 -3.66 -5.29 22.74
C THR A 300 -4.41 -6.61 22.54
N GLU A 301 -5.64 -6.71 23.08
CA GLU A 301 -6.53 -7.82 22.74
C GLU A 301 -6.85 -7.88 21.24
N ILE A 302 -6.91 -6.72 20.57
CA ILE A 302 -7.19 -6.62 19.13
C ILE A 302 -5.97 -7.01 18.30
N THR A 303 -4.80 -6.45 18.57
CA THR A 303 -3.61 -6.80 17.78
C THR A 303 -3.15 -8.22 18.07
N GLY A 304 -3.37 -8.71 19.30
CA GLY A 304 -2.82 -9.96 19.80
C GLY A 304 -1.29 -9.94 19.88
N PRO A 305 -0.67 -11.06 20.29
CA PRO A 305 0.78 -11.19 20.30
C PRO A 305 1.36 -11.03 18.89
N PHE A 306 2.41 -10.22 18.77
CA PHE A 306 3.08 -10.02 17.50
C PHE A 306 3.75 -11.30 17.01
N SER A 307 3.47 -11.69 15.76
CA SER A 307 4.06 -12.90 15.16
C SER A 307 5.58 -12.80 15.00
N ARG A 308 6.08 -11.56 14.91
CA ARG A 308 7.49 -11.17 14.86
C ARG A 308 7.67 -9.93 15.74
N PRO A 309 7.85 -10.10 17.06
CA PRO A 309 8.03 -8.99 17.98
C PRO A 309 9.25 -8.14 17.58
N LEU A 310 9.12 -6.82 17.69
CA LEU A 310 10.19 -5.87 17.45
C LEU A 310 10.55 -5.24 18.80
N LYS A 311 11.80 -5.43 19.22
CA LYS A 311 12.33 -4.91 20.49
C LYS A 311 13.76 -4.43 20.29
N ASN A 312 14.10 -3.30 20.90
CA ASN A 312 15.42 -2.68 20.80
C ASN A 312 15.85 -2.41 19.35
N ILE A 313 14.89 -2.10 18.48
CA ILE A 313 15.16 -1.64 17.11
C ILE A 313 14.52 -0.27 16.90
N THR A 314 14.99 0.44 15.90
CA THR A 314 14.45 1.73 15.48
C THR A 314 13.51 1.58 14.28
N ALA A 315 12.77 2.64 13.96
CA ALA A 315 12.04 2.73 12.71
C ALA A 315 12.96 2.67 11.48
N ASP A 316 14.22 3.10 11.59
CA ASP A 316 15.25 2.94 10.57
C ASP A 316 15.55 1.46 10.32
N ASP A 317 15.77 0.68 11.39
CA ASP A 317 16.04 -0.76 11.27
C ASP A 317 14.87 -1.48 10.58
N LEU A 318 13.64 -1.17 11.01
CA LEU A 318 12.43 -1.69 10.37
C LEU A 318 12.34 -1.27 8.89
N PHE A 319 12.64 0.01 8.60
CA PHE A 319 12.65 0.51 7.23
C PHE A 319 13.66 -0.22 6.37
N ARG A 320 14.90 -0.43 6.85
CA ARG A 320 15.94 -1.18 6.14
C ARG A 320 15.54 -2.63 5.90
N GLU A 321 14.93 -3.30 6.89
CA GLU A 321 14.41 -4.66 6.73
C GLU A 321 13.35 -4.71 5.62
N ILE A 322 12.37 -3.80 5.67
CA ILE A 322 11.32 -3.69 4.66
C ILE A 322 11.93 -3.37 3.30
N HIS A 323 12.78 -2.36 3.20
CA HIS A 323 13.40 -1.90 1.95
C HIS A 323 14.22 -3.01 1.28
N ALA A 324 15.00 -3.78 2.05
CA ALA A 324 15.78 -4.91 1.51
C ALA A 324 14.91 -6.03 0.92
N ALA A 325 13.65 -6.15 1.34
CA ALA A 325 12.70 -7.12 0.82
C ALA A 325 11.91 -6.62 -0.42
N HIS A 326 12.15 -5.39 -0.87
CA HIS A 326 11.43 -4.76 -1.98
C HIS A 326 12.40 -4.29 -3.06
N PHE A 327 11.91 -4.25 -4.31
CA PHE A 327 12.63 -3.65 -5.41
C PHE A 327 12.11 -2.23 -5.66
N ASN A 328 12.95 -1.38 -6.23
CA ASN A 328 12.63 0.00 -6.51
C ASN A 328 11.90 0.12 -7.85
N ILE A 329 10.61 0.49 -7.83
CA ILE A 329 9.81 0.69 -9.06
C ILE A 329 10.18 1.97 -9.82
N ASN A 330 11.01 2.82 -9.25
CA ASN A 330 11.42 4.10 -9.83
C ASN A 330 12.79 4.04 -10.50
N THR A 331 13.46 2.88 -10.50
CA THR A 331 14.69 2.65 -11.28
C THR A 331 14.35 2.15 -12.68
N GLY A 332 15.39 2.11 -13.54
CA GLY A 332 15.29 1.57 -14.88
C GLY A 332 14.92 0.08 -14.89
N THR A 333 14.29 -0.37 -15.97
CA THR A 333 13.75 -1.74 -16.09
C THR A 333 14.81 -2.82 -15.84
N GLU A 334 16.02 -2.67 -16.38
CA GLU A 334 17.08 -3.67 -16.20
C GLU A 334 17.53 -3.82 -14.74
N GLU A 335 17.75 -2.69 -14.05
CA GLU A 335 18.10 -2.65 -12.63
C GLU A 335 16.99 -3.23 -11.77
N ARG A 336 15.73 -2.89 -12.07
CA ARG A 336 14.54 -3.43 -11.40
C ARG A 336 14.47 -4.96 -11.53
N GLU A 337 14.70 -5.50 -12.72
CA GLU A 337 14.74 -6.95 -12.95
C GLU A 337 15.90 -7.63 -12.23
N GLU A 338 17.04 -6.96 -12.10
CA GLU A 338 18.17 -7.45 -11.29
C GLU A 338 17.83 -7.51 -9.80
N GLN A 339 17.25 -6.44 -9.25
CA GLN A 339 16.79 -6.40 -7.86
C GLN A 339 15.79 -7.53 -7.57
N LYS A 340 14.81 -7.76 -8.46
CA LYS A 340 13.86 -8.88 -8.36
C LYS A 340 14.59 -10.24 -8.30
N ARG A 341 15.56 -10.47 -9.19
CA ARG A 341 16.35 -11.72 -9.20
C ARG A 341 17.12 -11.90 -7.90
N ASN A 342 17.69 -10.84 -7.34
CA ASN A 342 18.45 -10.91 -6.09
C ASN A 342 17.55 -11.22 -4.90
N ILE A 343 16.39 -10.55 -4.79
CA ILE A 343 15.39 -10.84 -3.75
C ILE A 343 14.94 -12.31 -3.81
N ILE A 344 14.67 -12.84 -5.01
CA ILE A 344 14.28 -14.26 -5.17
C ILE A 344 15.40 -15.20 -4.70
N LYS A 345 16.66 -14.91 -5.02
CA LYS A 345 17.81 -15.71 -4.56
C LYS A 345 17.91 -15.71 -3.03
N ASP A 346 17.73 -14.55 -2.39
CA ASP A 346 17.82 -14.40 -0.94
C ASP A 346 16.69 -15.14 -0.21
N ILE A 347 15.46 -15.07 -0.75
CA ILE A 347 14.32 -15.84 -0.24
C ILE A 347 14.60 -17.34 -0.34
N HIS A 348 15.13 -17.81 -1.48
CA HIS A 348 15.47 -19.22 -1.67
C HIS A 348 16.55 -19.69 -0.71
N LEU A 349 17.60 -18.89 -0.52
CA LEU A 349 18.69 -19.20 0.40
C LEU A 349 18.20 -19.28 1.85
N THR A 350 17.40 -18.30 2.28
CA THR A 350 16.80 -18.25 3.62
C THR A 350 15.88 -19.45 3.87
N THR A 351 15.10 -19.84 2.87
CA THR A 351 14.20 -21.01 2.95
C THR A 351 14.98 -22.30 3.08
N LYS A 352 16.07 -22.47 2.31
CA LYS A 352 16.95 -23.65 2.40
C LYS A 352 17.58 -23.79 3.79
N ILE A 353 18.08 -22.70 4.38
CA ILE A 353 18.70 -22.71 5.71
C ILE A 353 17.67 -23.17 6.76
N LYS A 354 16.46 -22.59 6.76
CA LYS A 354 15.39 -22.99 7.70
C LYS A 354 15.00 -24.46 7.58
N VAL A 355 14.97 -25.01 6.36
CA VAL A 355 14.68 -26.43 6.13
C VAL A 355 15.82 -27.31 6.65
N GLN A 356 17.08 -26.91 6.45
CA GLN A 356 18.22 -27.65 6.98
C GLN A 356 18.23 -27.65 8.52
N ASP A 357 18.00 -26.50 9.16
CA ASP A 357 17.95 -26.39 10.62
C ASP A 357 16.80 -27.22 11.22
N ALA A 358 15.62 -27.19 10.59
CA ALA A 358 14.49 -28.03 11.00
C ALA A 358 14.80 -29.53 10.88
N ASN A 359 15.61 -29.93 9.90
CA ASN A 359 16.03 -31.32 9.71
C ASN A 359 17.15 -31.74 10.68
N VAL A 360 18.09 -30.85 11.00
CA VAL A 360 19.14 -31.09 12.02
C VAL A 360 18.49 -31.21 13.41
N GLY A 361 17.51 -30.37 13.72
CA GLY A 361 16.72 -30.45 14.96
C GLY A 361 15.90 -31.74 15.09
N ARG A 362 15.49 -32.38 13.97
CA ARG A 362 14.87 -33.71 13.98
C ARG A 362 15.87 -34.87 14.09
N ARG A 363 17.17 -34.62 13.90
CA ARG A 363 18.24 -35.61 14.07
C ARG A 363 18.73 -35.71 15.53
N VAL A 364 17.88 -35.33 16.49
CA VAL A 364 18.11 -35.59 17.92
C VAL A 364 17.85 -37.06 18.21
N ARG A 365 18.96 -37.79 18.36
CA ARG A 365 19.16 -39.12 18.94
C ARG A 365 17.88 -39.88 19.37
N PHE A 366 17.47 -40.84 18.55
CA PHE A 366 17.01 -42.10 19.11
C PHE A 366 18.19 -42.70 19.89
N ARG A 367 18.12 -42.70 21.23
CA ARG A 367 19.02 -43.55 22.02
C ARG A 367 18.75 -44.99 21.56
N SER A 368 19.82 -45.70 21.23
CA SER A 368 19.83 -47.07 20.71
C SER A 368 19.08 -48.13 21.56
N GLY A 369 18.53 -47.75 22.71
CA GLY A 369 17.68 -48.57 23.57
C GLY A 369 16.17 -48.51 23.29
N GLU A 370 15.64 -47.47 22.65
CA GLU A 370 14.17 -47.31 22.52
C GLU A 370 13.56 -47.91 21.24
N LEU A 371 14.36 -48.15 20.19
CA LEU A 371 13.87 -48.82 18.97
C LEU A 371 13.53 -50.31 19.18
N ARG A 372 14.09 -50.97 20.21
CA ARG A 372 13.81 -52.39 20.48
C ARG A 372 12.42 -52.65 21.08
N ASN A 373 11.83 -51.69 21.78
CA ASN A 373 10.51 -51.87 22.40
C ASN A 373 9.33 -51.51 21.48
N TYR A 374 9.57 -50.69 20.45
CA TYR A 374 8.52 -50.33 19.48
C TYR A 374 8.28 -51.45 18.45
N GLN A 375 9.33 -52.17 18.03
CA GLN A 375 9.22 -53.28 17.09
C GLN A 375 8.59 -54.55 17.71
N ALA A 376 8.66 -54.73 19.03
CA ALA A 376 8.06 -55.88 19.72
C ALA A 376 6.55 -55.75 19.96
N SER A 377 5.98 -54.53 19.90
CA SER A 377 4.58 -54.27 20.26
C SER A 377 3.61 -54.13 19.08
N HIS A 378 4.10 -54.03 17.84
CA HIS A 378 3.25 -53.68 16.69
C HIS A 378 3.30 -54.65 15.50
N GLY A 379 3.90 -55.84 15.65
CA GLY A 379 3.67 -56.96 14.72
C GLY A 379 3.81 -56.61 13.22
N VAL A 380 4.79 -55.79 12.85
CA VAL A 380 5.03 -55.45 11.44
C VAL A 380 5.90 -56.54 10.83
N ARG A 381 5.28 -57.41 10.01
CA ARG A 381 5.99 -58.32 9.10
C ARG A 381 6.70 -57.50 8.03
N THR A 382 7.98 -57.80 7.82
CA THR A 382 8.76 -57.26 6.72
C THR A 382 8.33 -57.88 5.38
N SER A 383 8.45 -57.04 4.37
CA SER A 383 8.11 -57.20 2.96
C SER A 383 8.80 -58.36 2.25
N ASP A 384 8.05 -59.01 1.37
CA ASP A 384 8.48 -59.30 0.00
C ASP A 384 7.28 -59.02 -0.91
N ASP A 385 7.54 -58.52 -2.12
CA ASP A 385 6.61 -58.01 -3.14
C ASP A 385 6.14 -56.57 -2.97
N LEU A 386 6.89 -55.63 -3.58
CA LEU A 386 6.38 -54.62 -4.52
C LEU A 386 7.56 -53.83 -5.10
N VAL A 387 8.02 -54.27 -6.26
CA VAL A 387 8.83 -53.50 -7.19
C VAL A 387 7.89 -52.61 -8.01
N GLY A 388 8.05 -51.29 -7.95
CA GLY A 388 7.46 -50.39 -8.96
C GLY A 388 7.07 -48.99 -8.49
N ALA A 389 7.74 -47.98 -9.08
CA ALA A 389 7.44 -46.54 -9.15
C ALA A 389 7.89 -45.62 -7.99
N PRO A 390 8.98 -44.85 -8.17
CA PRO A 390 9.48 -43.90 -7.19
C PRO A 390 9.17 -42.43 -7.53
N ASP A 391 7.95 -42.03 -7.93
CA ASP A 391 7.71 -40.62 -8.31
C ASP A 391 6.45 -39.95 -7.71
N GLY A 392 5.58 -40.69 -7.00
CA GLY A 392 4.30 -40.13 -6.52
C GLY A 392 4.41 -39.17 -5.32
N VAL A 393 5.34 -39.42 -4.39
CA VAL A 393 5.42 -38.66 -3.12
C VAL A 393 6.20 -37.35 -3.30
N ALA A 394 7.21 -37.33 -4.16
CA ALA A 394 7.98 -36.12 -4.47
C ALA A 394 7.13 -35.08 -5.22
N LEU A 395 6.24 -35.53 -6.12
CA LEU A 395 5.36 -34.66 -6.88
C LEU A 395 4.30 -33.99 -6.00
N GLY A 396 3.72 -34.73 -5.04
CA GLY A 396 2.73 -34.19 -4.11
C GLY A 396 3.29 -33.12 -3.17
N VAL A 397 4.53 -33.29 -2.68
CA VAL A 397 5.23 -32.28 -1.87
C VAL A 397 5.59 -31.06 -2.75
N ALA A 398 6.09 -31.27 -3.96
CA ALA A 398 6.42 -30.18 -4.89
C ALA A 398 5.18 -29.33 -5.26
N LEU A 399 4.02 -29.96 -5.49
CA LEU A 399 2.76 -29.25 -5.77
C LEU A 399 2.24 -28.46 -4.56
N ALA A 400 2.32 -29.01 -3.35
CA ALA A 400 1.93 -28.29 -2.14
C ALA A 400 2.85 -27.08 -1.88
N PHE A 401 4.15 -27.21 -2.13
CA PHE A 401 5.11 -26.12 -2.08
C PHE A 401 4.88 -25.06 -3.17
N TRP A 402 4.56 -25.49 -4.41
CA TRP A 402 4.23 -24.58 -5.51
C TRP A 402 2.97 -23.76 -5.20
N HIS A 403 1.93 -24.38 -4.64
CA HIS A 403 0.70 -23.69 -4.23
C HIS A 403 0.94 -22.69 -3.10
N ALA A 404 1.73 -23.06 -2.08
CA ALA A 404 2.09 -22.15 -0.99
C ALA A 404 2.97 -20.98 -1.48
N TRP A 405 3.90 -21.23 -2.40
CA TRP A 405 4.78 -20.21 -2.99
C TRP A 405 4.03 -19.26 -3.94
N SER A 406 3.10 -19.78 -4.75
CA SER A 406 2.24 -18.97 -5.63
C SER A 406 1.30 -18.05 -4.84
N TRP A 407 0.80 -18.53 -3.70
CA TRP A 407 -0.03 -17.72 -2.79
C TRP A 407 0.80 -16.63 -2.09
N ALA A 408 2.04 -16.94 -1.68
CA ALA A 408 2.93 -15.99 -1.00
C ALA A 408 3.54 -14.92 -1.92
N THR A 409 3.66 -15.19 -3.22
CA THR A 409 4.33 -14.30 -4.19
C THR A 409 3.38 -13.61 -5.17
N GLY A 410 2.10 -13.96 -5.16
CA GLY A 410 1.10 -13.39 -6.08
C GLY A 410 1.38 -13.68 -7.56
N SER A 411 2.24 -14.65 -7.87
CA SER A 411 2.63 -15.00 -9.24
C SER A 411 1.87 -16.22 -9.73
N LEU A 412 0.91 -16.01 -10.64
CA LEU A 412 0.48 -17.03 -11.61
C LEU A 412 0.38 -16.38 -12.99
N PRO A 413 0.98 -16.97 -14.03
CA PRO A 413 0.38 -16.89 -15.35
C PRO A 413 0.20 -18.26 -16.00
N MET A 414 -0.79 -18.33 -16.89
CA MET A 414 -0.87 -19.25 -18.04
C MET A 414 -0.92 -20.76 -17.76
N HIS A 415 -2.07 -21.26 -17.32
CA HIS A 415 -2.52 -22.58 -17.81
C HIS A 415 -4.03 -22.66 -18.09
N GLN A 416 -4.84 -21.77 -17.49
CA GLN A 416 -6.28 -21.70 -17.77
C GLN A 416 -6.64 -20.94 -19.07
N ALA A 417 -5.73 -20.11 -19.60
CA ALA A 417 -5.96 -19.40 -20.87
C ALA A 417 -5.74 -20.28 -22.12
N LEU A 418 -4.86 -21.30 -22.05
CA LEU A 418 -4.60 -22.19 -23.20
C LEU A 418 -5.67 -23.27 -23.38
N SER A 419 -6.27 -23.79 -22.30
CA SER A 419 -7.39 -24.74 -22.42
C SER A 419 -8.67 -24.10 -22.96
N ALA A 420 -8.86 -22.78 -22.81
CA ALA A 420 -10.00 -22.06 -23.40
C ALA A 420 -9.79 -21.67 -24.87
N ALA A 421 -8.55 -21.56 -25.34
CA ALA A 421 -8.21 -21.17 -26.71
C ALA A 421 -8.21 -22.33 -27.72
N LEU A 422 -8.04 -23.58 -27.26
CA LEU A 422 -7.96 -24.75 -28.14
C LEU A 422 -9.30 -25.42 -28.47
N ASN A 423 -10.43 -24.93 -27.94
CA ASN A 423 -11.75 -25.56 -28.10
C ASN A 423 -12.88 -24.68 -28.67
N ARG A 424 -12.57 -23.55 -29.32
CA ARG A 424 -13.61 -22.74 -29.98
C ARG A 424 -13.56 -22.88 -31.51
N ARG A 425 -14.53 -23.61 -32.06
CA ARG A 425 -14.96 -23.45 -33.46
C ARG A 425 -15.60 -22.06 -33.61
N PRO A 426 -15.44 -21.38 -34.75
CA PRO A 426 -16.03 -20.07 -34.95
C PRO A 426 -17.53 -20.23 -35.22
N ASP A 427 -18.36 -19.60 -34.41
CA ASP A 427 -19.71 -19.28 -34.80
C ASP A 427 -19.95 -17.77 -34.61
N SER A 428 -20.50 -17.17 -35.66
CA SER A 428 -20.63 -15.74 -35.84
C SER A 428 -21.95 -15.24 -35.26
N SER A 429 -21.90 -14.51 -34.16
CA SER A 429 -22.90 -13.48 -33.88
C SER A 429 -22.39 -12.45 -32.87
N VAL A 430 -22.62 -11.20 -33.21
CA VAL A 430 -22.23 -9.99 -32.47
C VAL A 430 -23.25 -9.74 -31.37
N GLN A 431 -22.81 -9.68 -30.10
CA GLN A 431 -23.55 -9.01 -29.04
C GLN A 431 -22.61 -8.15 -28.17
N GLN A 432 -23.06 -6.92 -27.92
CA GLN A 432 -22.38 -5.87 -27.14
C GLN A 432 -22.25 -6.25 -25.65
N PRO A 433 -21.23 -5.74 -24.93
CA PRO A 433 -21.07 -6.04 -23.52
C PRO A 433 -22.06 -5.26 -22.65
N GLN A 434 -22.77 -5.99 -21.80
CA GLN A 434 -23.59 -5.45 -20.72
C GLN A 434 -22.70 -4.99 -19.55
N THR A 435 -22.99 -3.81 -19.03
CA THR A 435 -22.42 -3.23 -17.81
C THR A 435 -22.89 -3.98 -16.56
N CYS A 436 -21.95 -4.38 -15.71
CA CYS A 436 -22.25 -4.93 -14.37
C CYS A 436 -22.72 -3.80 -13.43
N PHE A 437 -24.01 -3.80 -13.10
CA PHE A 437 -24.54 -3.06 -11.95
C PHE A 437 -24.54 -3.97 -10.72
N TYR A 438 -23.96 -3.52 -9.61
CA TYR A 438 -24.20 -4.12 -8.31
C TYR A 438 -25.57 -3.65 -7.81
N SER A 439 -26.51 -4.58 -7.72
CA SER A 439 -27.78 -4.41 -7.00
C SER A 439 -27.60 -4.99 -5.59
N THR A 440 -27.70 -4.15 -4.57
CA THR A 440 -27.82 -4.57 -3.18
C THR A 440 -29.30 -4.76 -2.85
N THR A 441 -29.83 -5.96 -3.05
CA THR A 441 -31.15 -6.34 -2.49
C THR A 441 -30.95 -7.02 -1.14
N SER A 442 -31.31 -6.32 -0.06
CA SER A 442 -31.55 -6.91 1.25
C SER A 442 -33.01 -7.42 1.31
N PRO A 443 -33.30 -8.58 1.92
CA PRO A 443 -34.67 -9.04 2.12
C PRO A 443 -35.15 -8.67 3.52
N PHE A 444 -35.99 -7.64 3.64
CA PHE A 444 -36.91 -7.47 4.77
C PHE A 444 -38.17 -6.77 4.27
N GLU A 445 -39.28 -7.50 4.23
CA GLU A 445 -40.62 -6.93 4.08
C GLU A 445 -41.60 -7.60 5.05
N ARG A 446 -42.59 -6.77 5.46
CA ARG A 446 -43.79 -6.93 6.31
C ARG A 446 -43.62 -6.30 7.70
N ASP A 447 -44.35 -5.27 8.11
CA ASP A 447 -45.65 -4.72 7.66
C ASP A 447 -45.76 -3.20 7.94
N GLY A 448 -46.61 -2.50 7.17
CA GLY A 448 -47.30 -1.27 7.64
C GLY A 448 -47.00 0.04 6.89
N ALA A 449 -47.85 0.39 5.92
CA ALA A 449 -47.91 1.63 5.12
C ALA A 449 -48.35 2.89 5.92
N PRO A 450 -48.59 4.06 5.29
CA PRO A 450 -47.89 4.78 4.21
C PRO A 450 -47.54 6.24 4.63
N ILE A 451 -46.91 7.04 3.75
CA ILE A 451 -47.28 8.44 3.39
C ILE A 451 -46.10 9.15 2.67
N LEU A 452 -46.39 9.69 1.46
CA LEU A 452 -45.80 10.82 0.71
C LEU A 452 -44.26 10.94 0.58
N GLY A 453 -43.64 11.21 -0.57
CA GLY A 453 -44.13 11.73 -1.83
C GLY A 453 -43.05 11.58 -2.90
N ARG A 454 -43.53 11.46 -4.13
CA ARG A 454 -42.76 11.31 -5.36
C ARG A 454 -42.16 12.67 -5.73
N LEU A 455 -40.83 12.80 -5.72
CA LEU A 455 -40.15 13.95 -6.33
C LEU A 455 -39.52 13.48 -7.64
N GLU A 456 -40.26 13.74 -8.72
CA GLU A 456 -39.76 13.71 -10.09
C GLU A 456 -38.94 14.99 -10.32
N TYR A 457 -37.68 14.87 -10.72
CA TYR A 457 -36.90 16.01 -11.22
C TYR A 457 -36.91 15.99 -12.75
N PRO A 458 -37.33 17.08 -13.42
CA PRO A 458 -37.37 17.14 -14.86
C PRO A 458 -35.98 17.39 -15.46
N CYS A 459 -35.71 16.66 -16.54
CA CYS A 459 -34.67 16.90 -17.51
C CYS A 459 -34.85 18.30 -18.12
N TRP A 460 -33.84 19.17 -18.01
CA TRP A 460 -33.78 20.44 -18.72
C TRP A 460 -32.61 20.41 -19.69
N SER A 461 -32.94 20.14 -20.96
CA SER A 461 -32.22 20.63 -22.12
C SER A 461 -32.77 22.02 -22.47
N SER A 462 -31.91 23.03 -22.55
CA SER A 462 -31.98 24.14 -23.52
C SER A 462 -30.90 25.19 -23.26
N ILE A 463 -30.16 25.50 -24.33
CA ILE A 463 -29.23 26.61 -24.50
C ILE A 463 -30.06 27.91 -24.65
N PRO A 464 -29.52 29.08 -24.25
CA PRO A 464 -29.34 30.12 -25.26
C PRO A 464 -27.95 30.79 -25.20
N ALA A 465 -27.59 31.32 -26.35
CA ALA A 465 -26.32 31.92 -26.72
C ALA A 465 -26.14 33.37 -26.24
N LEU A 466 -24.88 33.82 -26.36
CA LEU A 466 -24.38 35.19 -26.51
C LEU A 466 -24.33 36.10 -25.27
N LEU A 467 -23.11 36.46 -24.87
CA LEU A 467 -22.61 37.84 -24.99
C LEU A 467 -21.07 37.84 -24.97
N SER A 468 -20.49 38.46 -26.00
CA SER A 468 -19.07 38.75 -26.12
C SER A 468 -18.68 39.90 -25.20
N VAL A 469 -17.62 39.70 -24.41
CA VAL A 469 -16.97 40.79 -23.66
C VAL A 469 -15.59 41.01 -24.26
N VAL A 470 -15.41 42.20 -24.80
CA VAL A 470 -14.14 42.76 -25.30
C VAL A 470 -13.21 43.04 -24.12
N PRO A 471 -11.90 42.69 -24.19
CA PRO A 471 -10.98 43.05 -23.12
C PRO A 471 -10.61 44.54 -23.21
N GLY A 472 -10.93 45.28 -22.14
CA GLY A 472 -10.48 46.65 -21.93
C GLY A 472 -8.98 46.73 -21.69
N ARG A 473 -8.33 47.69 -22.36
CA ARG A 473 -6.92 48.05 -22.17
C ARG A 473 -6.69 48.59 -20.75
N VAL A 474 -5.72 48.02 -20.03
CA VAL A 474 -5.16 48.58 -18.79
C VAL A 474 -4.05 49.58 -19.16
N PRO A 475 -3.98 50.78 -18.55
CA PRO A 475 -2.88 51.72 -18.79
C PRO A 475 -1.58 51.24 -18.12
N LYS A 476 -0.46 51.38 -18.84
CA LYS A 476 0.89 51.20 -18.28
C LYS A 476 1.22 52.37 -17.34
N GLU A 477 1.17 52.15 -16.03
CA GLU A 477 1.85 53.03 -15.07
C GLU A 477 3.33 52.66 -14.98
N LYS A 478 4.17 53.68 -15.15
CA LYS A 478 5.63 53.60 -14.99
C LYS A 478 5.95 53.57 -13.49
N LEU A 479 6.36 52.42 -12.97
CA LEU A 479 7.11 52.35 -11.72
C LEU A 479 8.50 52.96 -11.95
N LYS A 480 8.78 54.08 -11.27
CA LYS A 480 10.12 54.62 -11.09
C LYS A 480 10.77 53.85 -9.93
N GLU A 481 11.86 53.16 -10.22
CA GLU A 481 12.75 52.58 -9.21
C GLU A 481 13.39 53.69 -8.36
N ALA A 482 13.35 53.53 -7.05
CA ALA A 482 14.10 54.34 -6.10
C ALA A 482 15.47 53.68 -5.82
N PRO A 483 16.55 54.47 -5.63
CA PRO A 483 17.89 53.93 -5.41
C PRO A 483 18.06 53.36 -3.99
N PRO A 484 18.98 52.41 -3.78
CA PRO A 484 19.12 51.70 -2.52
C PRO A 484 19.75 52.58 -1.43
N GLN A 485 19.11 52.61 -0.25
CA GLN A 485 19.67 53.17 0.97
C GLN A 485 20.77 52.25 1.52
N LYS A 486 21.98 52.80 1.69
CA LYS A 486 23.07 52.17 2.44
C LYS A 486 22.72 52.17 3.93
N GLN A 487 22.63 50.99 4.55
CA GLN A 487 22.64 50.84 6.00
C GLN A 487 24.08 50.71 6.50
N SER A 488 24.46 51.59 7.43
CA SER A 488 25.70 51.52 8.21
C SER A 488 25.53 50.60 9.41
N LEU A 489 26.45 49.66 9.59
CA LEU A 489 26.59 48.81 10.78
C LEU A 489 27.13 49.62 11.98
N PRO A 490 26.67 49.38 13.21
CA PRO A 490 27.31 49.91 14.40
C PRO A 490 28.49 49.03 14.84
N ALA A 491 29.46 49.69 15.48
CA ALA A 491 30.72 49.15 16.00
C ALA A 491 30.54 48.33 17.29
#